data_AF-B9NRM6-F1
#
_entry.id   AF-B9NRM6-F1
#
_cell.length_a   1.000
_cell.length_b   1.000
_cell.length_c   1.000
_cell.angle_alpha   90.00
_cell.angle_beta   90.00
_cell.angle_gamma   90.00
#
_symmetry.space_group_name_H-M   'P 1'
#
loop_
_entity.id
_entity.type
_entity.pdbx_description
1 polymer ?
#
loop_
_entity_poly.entity_id
_entity_poly.type
_entity_poly.pdbx_seq_one_letter_code
_entity_poly.pdbx_strand_id
1 'polypeptide(L)'
;MTYHIRQFALCFILPILALGVMAPPSQAASRDRIEAFLTTTGFDVALESIAQASASAPQMLGIDPDGFGADWTRLTNEVFDTEEMHETAVSILEQTLSDDALTHAVTFYASDLGQRLVVAENAAHVDEDDDAKQLAGQEIIADLIKNGSSRVESLKRMNRAVDASGTSLRALQEIQVRFLLAASASGIIELQLDGDELRAMMRRNETDMRRSLQLSALANAAYTYQDFPDSDVDAYVNALEQPLMQEVYELLNAIQYEIMAMRFEVLAARMAELRPAQDI
;
A
#
# COMPACT_ATOMS: atom_id res chain seq x y z
N MET A 1 30.44 -90.68 -2.36
CA MET A 1 29.34 -90.70 -3.35
C MET A 1 28.41 -89.54 -3.01
N THR A 2 28.52 -88.43 -3.77
CA THR A 2 27.52 -87.35 -4.02
C THR A 2 26.87 -86.65 -2.79
N TYR A 3 26.91 -85.33 -2.56
CA TYR A 3 26.52 -84.20 -3.42
C TYR A 3 27.04 -82.84 -2.86
N HIS A 4 27.26 -81.88 -3.75
CA HIS A 4 27.62 -80.46 -3.51
C HIS A 4 26.44 -79.58 -3.09
N ILE A 5 26.67 -78.56 -2.25
CA ILE A 5 25.92 -77.28 -2.22
C ILE A 5 26.90 -76.16 -1.76
N ARG A 6 27.59 -75.48 -2.70
CA ARG A 6 27.35 -74.11 -3.21
C ARG A 6 27.41 -72.98 -2.16
N GLN A 7 28.57 -72.31 -2.13
CA GLN A 7 28.81 -70.97 -1.56
C GLN A 7 27.93 -69.92 -2.26
N PHE A 8 27.17 -69.16 -1.48
CA PHE A 8 26.58 -67.89 -1.92
C PHE A 8 27.34 -66.76 -1.21
N ALA A 9 28.24 -66.10 -1.94
CA ALA A 9 28.80 -64.82 -1.54
C ALA A 9 27.75 -63.75 -1.85
N LEU A 10 27.12 -63.19 -0.81
CA LEU A 10 26.20 -62.07 -0.96
C LEU A 10 26.99 -60.77 -0.82
N CYS A 11 27.15 -60.05 -1.93
CA CYS A 11 27.62 -58.67 -1.97
C CYS A 11 26.65 -57.78 -1.19
N PHE A 12 27.11 -57.14 -0.10
CA PHE A 12 26.39 -56.06 0.55
C PHE A 12 26.57 -54.77 -0.25
N ILE A 13 25.54 -54.38 -1.01
CA ILE A 13 25.39 -53.03 -1.56
C ILE A 13 24.69 -52.18 -0.49
N LEU A 14 25.38 -51.17 0.02
CA LEU A 14 24.82 -50.16 0.91
C LEU A 14 23.88 -49.23 0.10
N PRO A 15 22.62 -48.99 0.51
CA PRO A 15 21.81 -47.96 -0.12
C PRO A 15 22.21 -46.59 0.46
N ILE A 16 22.54 -45.66 -0.43
CA ILE A 16 22.73 -44.24 -0.13
C ILE A 16 21.37 -43.67 0.26
N LEU A 17 21.22 -43.32 1.53
CA LEU A 17 20.04 -42.63 2.06
C LEU A 17 20.09 -41.17 1.55
N ALA A 18 19.31 -40.86 0.52
CA ALA A 18 19.08 -39.49 0.11
C ALA A 18 18.24 -38.78 1.19
N LEU A 19 18.88 -37.98 2.04
CA LEU A 19 18.19 -37.00 2.86
C LEU A 19 17.63 -35.93 1.93
N GLY A 20 16.33 -36.03 1.61
CA GLY A 20 15.58 -34.91 1.09
C GLY A 20 15.55 -33.82 2.18
N VAL A 21 16.22 -32.70 1.92
CA VAL A 21 16.03 -31.47 2.68
C VAL A 21 14.60 -31.01 2.40
N MET A 22 13.67 -31.36 3.29
CA MET A 22 12.37 -30.69 3.33
C MET A 22 12.61 -29.32 3.93
N ALA A 23 12.48 -28.28 3.11
CA ALA A 23 12.35 -26.93 3.63
C ALA A 23 11.13 -26.89 4.59
N PRO A 24 11.23 -26.28 5.78
CA PRO A 24 10.07 -26.12 6.64
C PRO A 24 8.99 -25.35 5.88
N PRO A 25 7.69 -25.65 6.10
CA PRO A 25 6.63 -24.81 5.57
C PRO A 25 6.82 -23.40 6.12
N SER A 26 6.84 -22.41 5.23
CA SER A 26 6.63 -21.00 5.60
C SER A 26 5.34 -20.95 6.39
N GLN A 27 5.42 -20.59 7.68
CA GLN A 27 4.24 -20.37 8.48
C GLN A 27 3.70 -18.98 8.15
N ALA A 28 2.38 -18.90 7.96
CA ALA A 28 1.70 -17.62 7.89
C ALA A 28 1.82 -16.90 9.23
N ALA A 29 1.98 -15.58 9.19
CA ALA A 29 2.00 -14.76 10.38
C ALA A 29 0.73 -14.92 11.23
N SER A 30 0.91 -15.06 12.55
CA SER A 30 -0.24 -15.10 13.47
C SER A 30 -0.95 -13.75 13.49
N ARG A 31 -2.29 -13.77 13.44
CA ARG A 31 -3.15 -12.58 13.47
C ARG A 31 -2.72 -11.47 14.41
N ASP A 32 -2.52 -11.78 15.70
CA ASP A 32 -2.12 -10.81 16.73
C ASP A 32 -0.82 -10.05 16.40
N ARG A 33 0.10 -10.70 15.66
CA ARG A 33 1.34 -10.06 15.20
C ARG A 33 1.12 -9.14 14.01
N ILE A 34 0.19 -9.49 13.11
CA ILE A 34 -0.19 -8.65 11.97
C ILE A 34 -0.89 -7.40 12.50
N GLU A 35 -1.87 -7.56 13.38
CA GLU A 35 -2.58 -6.49 14.08
C GLU A 35 -1.60 -5.48 14.70
N ALA A 36 -0.69 -5.95 15.56
CA ALA A 36 0.32 -5.09 16.19
C ALA A 36 1.24 -4.40 15.17
N PHE A 37 1.54 -5.08 14.07
CA PHE A 37 2.37 -4.55 13.00
C PHE A 37 1.65 -3.43 12.24
N LEU A 38 0.38 -3.61 11.85
CA LEU A 38 -0.41 -2.60 11.15
C LEU A 38 -0.62 -1.33 11.96
N THR A 39 -0.88 -1.47 13.27
CA THR A 39 -0.94 -0.33 14.19
C THR A 39 0.40 0.41 14.24
N THR A 40 1.52 -0.31 14.23
CA THR A 40 2.85 0.31 14.31
C THR A 40 3.24 1.03 13.03
N THR A 41 2.87 0.50 11.87
CA THR A 41 3.22 1.08 10.56
C THR A 41 2.26 2.15 10.07
N GLY A 42 1.24 2.50 10.87
CA GLY A 42 0.25 3.51 10.49
C GLY A 42 -0.67 3.05 9.35
N PHE A 43 -0.85 1.75 9.16
CA PHE A 43 -1.73 1.24 8.10
C PHE A 43 -3.18 1.69 8.28
N ASP A 44 -3.65 1.78 9.53
CA ASP A 44 -4.98 2.28 9.86
C ASP A 44 -5.18 3.74 9.41
N VAL A 45 -4.12 4.55 9.50
CA VAL A 45 -4.13 5.95 9.03
C VAL A 45 -4.26 6.01 7.50
N ALA A 46 -3.66 5.07 6.78
CA ALA A 46 -3.83 4.96 5.34
C ALA A 46 -5.28 4.57 4.98
N LEU A 47 -5.93 3.70 5.75
CA LEU A 47 -7.35 3.36 5.56
C LEU A 47 -8.27 4.55 5.84
N GLU A 48 -7.99 5.34 6.88
CA GLU A 48 -8.71 6.58 7.18
C GLU A 48 -8.54 7.60 6.05
N SER A 49 -7.33 7.73 5.50
CA SER A 49 -7.05 8.59 4.35
C SER A 49 -7.85 8.17 3.11
N ILE A 50 -8.02 6.86 2.87
CA ILE A 50 -8.87 6.33 1.79
C ILE A 50 -10.34 6.73 2.04
N ALA A 51 -10.84 6.55 3.27
CA ALA A 51 -12.20 6.92 3.63
C ALA A 51 -12.44 8.44 3.42
N GLN A 52 -11.52 9.28 3.87
CA GLN A 52 -11.59 10.73 3.70
C GLN A 52 -11.56 11.13 2.21
N ALA A 53 -10.63 10.57 1.43
CA ALA A 53 -10.53 10.85 0.00
C ALA A 53 -11.80 10.44 -0.78
N SER A 54 -12.48 9.39 -0.32
CA SER A 54 -13.71 8.89 -0.94
C SER A 54 -14.90 9.84 -0.81
N ALA A 55 -14.91 10.75 0.18
CA ALA A 55 -15.95 11.77 0.31
C ALA A 55 -16.03 12.67 -0.94
N SER A 56 -14.90 12.83 -1.66
CA SER A 56 -14.79 13.58 -2.91
C SER A 56 -15.07 12.76 -4.17
N ALA A 57 -15.41 11.48 -4.05
CA ALA A 57 -15.70 10.58 -5.17
C ALA A 57 -16.72 11.11 -6.20
N PRO A 58 -17.79 11.87 -5.85
CA PRO A 58 -18.74 12.39 -6.82
C PRO A 58 -18.07 13.35 -7.83
N GLN A 59 -17.04 14.07 -7.40
CA GLN A 59 -16.28 14.97 -8.27
C GLN A 59 -15.58 14.20 -9.40
N MET A 60 -15.14 12.95 -9.15
CA MET A 60 -14.58 12.08 -10.19
C MET A 60 -15.60 11.72 -11.27
N LEU A 61 -16.90 11.77 -10.93
CA LEU A 61 -18.02 11.55 -11.84
C LEU A 61 -18.55 12.87 -12.46
N GLY A 62 -17.96 14.02 -12.10
CA GLY A 62 -18.46 15.34 -12.48
C GLY A 62 -19.75 15.74 -11.76
N ILE A 63 -20.04 15.12 -10.62
CA ILE A 63 -21.22 15.38 -9.79
C ILE A 63 -20.81 16.23 -8.59
N ASP A 64 -21.62 17.24 -8.28
CA ASP A 64 -21.46 18.02 -7.06
C ASP A 64 -21.82 17.15 -5.83
N PRO A 65 -20.88 16.90 -4.90
CA PRO A 65 -21.17 16.11 -3.70
C PRO A 65 -22.30 16.70 -2.85
N ASP A 66 -22.50 18.02 -2.88
CA ASP A 66 -23.59 18.68 -2.15
C ASP A 66 -24.97 18.31 -2.72
N GLY A 67 -25.04 17.83 -3.97
CA GLY A 67 -26.28 17.43 -4.65
C GLY A 67 -27.00 16.23 -4.03
N PHE A 68 -26.31 15.44 -3.21
CA PHE A 68 -26.86 14.29 -2.47
C PHE A 68 -27.00 14.56 -0.96
N GLY A 69 -26.44 15.67 -0.45
CA GLY A 69 -26.55 16.10 0.94
C GLY A 69 -26.14 15.02 1.96
N ALA A 70 -26.88 14.93 3.07
CA ALA A 70 -26.56 14.02 4.18
C ALA A 70 -26.62 12.52 3.80
N ASP A 71 -27.37 12.15 2.75
CA ASP A 71 -27.41 10.77 2.27
C ASP A 71 -26.07 10.34 1.65
N TRP A 72 -25.31 11.27 1.08
CA TRP A 72 -23.95 11.02 0.60
C TRP A 72 -23.01 10.67 1.74
N THR A 73 -22.93 11.55 2.75
CA THR A 73 -22.06 11.35 3.91
C THR A 73 -22.37 10.03 4.63
N ARG A 74 -23.66 9.69 4.78
CA ARG A 74 -24.06 8.42 5.37
C ARG A 74 -23.61 7.25 4.51
N LEU A 75 -23.82 7.29 3.20
CA LEU A 75 -23.40 6.21 2.30
C LEU A 75 -21.88 6.03 2.31
N THR A 76 -21.10 7.11 2.23
CA THR A 76 -19.63 7.00 2.23
C THR A 76 -19.12 6.40 3.54
N ASN A 77 -19.70 6.80 4.68
CA ASN A 77 -19.34 6.21 5.97
C ASN A 77 -19.71 4.72 6.07
N GLU A 78 -20.85 4.32 5.49
CA GLU A 78 -21.26 2.90 5.44
C GLU A 78 -20.36 2.07 4.50
N VAL A 79 -19.93 2.64 3.37
CA VAL A 79 -19.13 1.90 2.37
C VAL A 79 -17.67 1.81 2.78
N PHE A 80 -17.11 2.90 3.31
CA PHE A 80 -15.70 3.01 3.71
C PHE A 80 -15.56 2.86 5.23
N ASP A 81 -16.26 1.87 5.80
CA ASP A 81 -16.10 1.49 7.20
C ASP A 81 -14.66 1.01 7.45
N THR A 82 -13.91 1.73 8.29
CA THR A 82 -12.49 1.47 8.52
C THR A 82 -12.25 0.17 9.27
N GLU A 83 -13.20 -0.29 10.10
CA GLU A 83 -13.12 -1.56 10.80
C GLU A 83 -13.28 -2.73 9.81
N GLU A 84 -14.24 -2.66 8.89
CA GLU A 84 -14.41 -3.66 7.83
C GLU A 84 -13.20 -3.70 6.88
N MET A 85 -12.68 -2.53 6.50
CA MET A 85 -11.48 -2.42 5.66
C MET A 85 -10.26 -3.03 6.36
N HIS A 86 -10.08 -2.74 7.65
CA HIS A 86 -9.01 -3.28 8.47
C HIS A 86 -9.11 -4.81 8.60
N GLU A 87 -10.30 -5.35 8.91
CA GLU A 87 -10.54 -6.79 8.97
C GLU A 87 -10.19 -7.48 7.64
N THR A 88 -10.56 -6.85 6.52
CA THR A 88 -10.23 -7.34 5.19
C THR A 88 -8.71 -7.37 4.98
N ALA A 89 -8.00 -6.31 5.38
CA ALA A 89 -6.54 -6.25 5.28
C ALA A 89 -5.86 -7.37 6.10
N VAL A 90 -6.27 -7.55 7.36
CA VAL A 90 -5.75 -8.61 8.24
C VAL A 90 -6.00 -9.99 7.63
N SER A 91 -7.22 -10.26 7.16
CA SER A 91 -7.56 -11.55 6.53
C SER A 91 -6.74 -11.84 5.27
N ILE A 92 -6.34 -10.82 4.50
CA ILE A 92 -5.48 -11.01 3.33
C ILE A 92 -4.02 -11.23 3.78
N LEU A 93 -3.52 -10.44 4.72
CA LEU A 93 -2.15 -10.57 5.24
C LEU A 93 -1.91 -11.91 5.92
N GLU A 94 -2.88 -12.45 6.65
CA GLU A 94 -2.81 -13.80 7.23
C GLU A 94 -2.54 -14.89 6.18
N GLN A 95 -2.90 -14.66 4.92
CA GLN A 95 -2.72 -15.63 3.84
C GLN A 95 -1.49 -15.36 2.96
N THR A 96 -0.96 -14.14 3.02
CA THR A 96 -0.01 -13.64 2.02
C THR A 96 1.30 -13.14 2.60
N LEU A 97 1.30 -12.60 3.82
CA LEU A 97 2.49 -12.10 4.47
C LEU A 97 3.29 -13.25 5.09
N SER A 98 4.52 -13.43 4.62
CA SER A 98 5.42 -14.43 5.16
C SER A 98 5.87 -14.07 6.59
N ASP A 99 6.02 -15.08 7.45
CA ASP A 99 6.53 -14.89 8.81
C ASP A 99 7.93 -14.24 8.82
N ASP A 100 8.77 -14.56 7.83
CA ASP A 100 10.11 -14.00 7.71
C ASP A 100 10.08 -12.51 7.38
N ALA A 101 9.25 -12.08 6.42
CA ALA A 101 9.10 -10.68 6.07
C ALA A 101 8.49 -9.87 7.22
N LEU A 102 7.45 -10.41 7.88
CA LEU A 102 6.88 -9.78 9.06
C LEU A 102 7.89 -9.64 10.19
N THR A 103 8.64 -10.71 10.50
CA THR A 103 9.65 -10.69 11.57
C THR A 103 10.75 -9.68 11.27
N HIS A 104 11.17 -9.57 10.01
CA HIS A 104 12.15 -8.58 9.57
C HIS A 104 11.64 -7.15 9.80
N ALA A 105 10.42 -6.85 9.34
CA ALA A 105 9.83 -5.53 9.48
C ALA A 105 9.60 -5.14 10.95
N VAL A 106 9.00 -6.04 11.75
CA VAL A 106 8.77 -5.82 13.19
C VAL A 106 10.08 -5.58 13.93
N THR A 107 11.15 -6.31 13.59
CA THR A 107 12.47 -6.12 14.22
C THR A 107 13.01 -4.71 13.97
N PHE A 108 12.85 -4.17 12.76
CA PHE A 108 13.24 -2.81 12.44
C PHE A 108 12.41 -1.78 13.20
N TYR A 109 11.08 -1.88 13.17
CA TYR A 109 10.21 -0.93 13.85
C TYR A 109 10.31 -0.98 15.37
N ALA A 110 10.70 -2.12 15.95
CA ALA A 110 11.01 -2.24 17.38
C ALA A 110 12.36 -1.62 17.79
N SER A 111 13.20 -1.20 16.84
CA SER A 111 14.45 -0.50 17.14
C SER A 111 14.24 0.94 17.61
N ASP A 112 15.25 1.55 18.22
CA ASP A 112 15.21 2.97 18.64
C ASP A 112 14.86 3.91 17.46
N LEU A 113 15.52 3.70 16.31
CA LEU A 113 15.24 4.48 15.10
C LEU A 113 13.80 4.24 14.60
N GLY A 114 13.37 2.98 14.54
CA GLY A 114 12.02 2.61 14.10
C GLY A 114 10.94 3.29 14.93
N GLN A 115 11.06 3.26 16.27
CA GLN A 115 10.10 3.90 17.17
C GLN A 115 10.08 5.43 17.01
N ARG A 116 11.24 6.06 16.81
CA ARG A 116 11.33 7.51 16.55
C ARG A 116 10.68 7.88 15.22
N LEU A 117 10.86 7.07 14.17
CA LEU A 117 10.22 7.28 12.86
C LEU A 117 8.70 7.22 12.97
N VAL A 118 8.15 6.21 13.63
CA VAL A 118 6.70 6.05 13.84
C VAL A 118 6.10 7.27 14.53
N VAL A 119 6.78 7.84 15.53
CA VAL A 119 6.32 9.07 16.20
C VAL A 119 6.27 10.25 15.22
N ALA A 120 7.27 10.39 14.37
CA ALA A 120 7.33 11.48 13.38
C ALA A 120 6.30 11.29 12.25
N GLU A 121 6.12 10.07 11.76
CA GLU A 121 5.13 9.72 10.73
C GLU A 121 3.71 9.99 11.23
N ASN A 122 3.38 9.56 12.46
CA ASN A 122 2.09 9.84 13.07
C ASN A 122 1.87 11.34 13.32
N ALA A 123 2.89 12.07 13.79
CA ALA A 123 2.79 13.51 14.00
C ALA A 123 2.56 14.26 12.68
N ALA A 124 3.24 13.86 11.61
CA ALA A 124 3.07 14.44 10.29
C ALA A 124 1.69 14.12 9.68
N HIS A 125 1.03 13.05 10.11
CA HIS A 125 -0.34 12.75 9.69
C HIS A 125 -1.42 13.53 10.46
N VAL A 126 -1.22 13.83 11.75
CA VAL A 126 -2.21 14.54 12.58
C VAL A 126 -2.41 16.01 12.19
N ASP A 127 -1.42 16.68 11.59
CA ASP A 127 -1.63 18.05 11.11
C ASP A 127 -2.70 18.05 10.00
N GLU A 128 -3.81 18.78 10.16
CA GLU A 128 -4.94 18.72 9.20
C GLU A 128 -4.70 19.57 7.94
N ASP A 129 -3.66 20.42 7.91
CA ASP A 129 -3.36 21.33 6.79
C ASP A 129 -2.30 20.73 5.85
N ASP A 130 -2.75 19.81 4.99
CA ASP A 130 -1.88 19.16 4.01
C ASP A 130 -1.25 20.12 3.00
N ASP A 131 -1.94 21.22 2.64
CA ASP A 131 -1.40 22.24 1.73
C ASP A 131 -0.23 22.98 2.38
N ALA A 132 -0.34 23.35 3.66
CA ALA A 132 0.74 23.98 4.40
C ALA A 132 1.95 23.05 4.56
N LYS A 133 1.74 21.77 4.89
CA LYS A 133 2.83 20.76 4.94
C LYS A 133 3.54 20.63 3.61
N GLN A 134 2.75 20.52 2.54
CA GLN A 134 3.25 20.34 1.19
C GLN A 134 4.11 21.54 0.75
N LEU A 135 3.72 22.76 1.11
CA LEU A 135 4.51 23.97 0.88
C LEU A 135 5.80 23.96 1.73
N ALA A 136 5.71 23.68 3.02
CA ALA A 136 6.87 23.61 3.91
C ALA A 136 7.90 22.55 3.44
N GLY A 137 7.43 21.38 3.03
CA GLY A 137 8.26 20.32 2.44
C GLY A 137 8.98 20.77 1.15
N GLN A 138 8.30 21.55 0.30
CA GLN A 138 8.93 22.12 -0.91
C GLN A 138 10.03 23.14 -0.57
N GLU A 139 9.81 23.97 0.44
CA GLU A 139 10.83 24.92 0.92
C GLU A 139 12.06 24.19 1.45
N ILE A 140 11.87 23.13 2.26
CA ILE A 140 12.95 22.28 2.75
C ILE A 140 13.74 21.69 1.58
N ILE A 141 13.06 21.13 0.57
CA ILE A 141 13.73 20.56 -0.62
C ILE A 141 14.51 21.63 -1.39
N ALA A 142 13.94 22.83 -1.58
CA ALA A 142 14.61 23.91 -2.28
C ALA A 142 15.92 24.32 -1.58
N ASP A 143 15.91 24.41 -0.25
CA ASP A 143 17.10 24.71 0.54
C ASP A 143 18.13 23.58 0.51
N LEU A 144 17.70 22.32 0.59
CA LEU A 144 18.59 21.16 0.46
C LEU A 144 19.30 21.14 -0.90
N ILE A 145 18.59 21.45 -1.99
CA ILE A 145 19.17 21.55 -3.33
C ILE A 145 20.18 22.69 -3.40
N LYS A 146 19.80 23.88 -2.91
CA LYS A 146 20.65 25.08 -2.90
C LYS A 146 21.96 24.85 -2.15
N ASN A 147 21.92 24.07 -1.07
CA ASN A 147 23.07 23.76 -0.23
C ASN A 147 23.85 22.54 -0.73
N GLY A 148 23.41 21.87 -1.80
CA GLY A 148 24.06 20.67 -2.34
C GLY A 148 24.02 19.46 -1.40
N SER A 149 22.98 19.37 -0.56
CA SER A 149 22.84 18.27 0.41
C SER A 149 22.56 16.94 -0.29
N SER A 150 23.20 15.87 0.21
CA SER A 150 22.92 14.49 -0.22
C SER A 150 21.53 13.99 0.20
N ARG A 151 20.89 14.65 1.18
CA ARG A 151 19.57 14.25 1.71
C ARG A 151 18.50 14.13 0.62
N VAL A 152 18.55 14.97 -0.41
CA VAL A 152 17.60 14.89 -1.54
C VAL A 152 17.67 13.52 -2.23
N GLU A 153 18.87 12.96 -2.41
CA GLU A 153 19.04 11.64 -3.02
C GLU A 153 18.60 10.52 -2.07
N SER A 154 18.82 10.67 -0.76
CA SER A 154 18.32 9.73 0.25
C SER A 154 16.79 9.68 0.26
N LEU A 155 16.10 10.82 0.21
CA LEU A 155 14.63 10.88 0.14
C LEU A 155 14.10 10.30 -1.18
N LYS A 156 14.79 10.54 -2.31
CA LYS A 156 14.43 9.90 -3.60
C LYS A 156 14.62 8.37 -3.57
N ARG A 157 15.62 7.86 -2.84
CA ARG A 157 15.80 6.42 -2.64
C ARG A 157 14.70 5.85 -1.75
N MET A 158 14.38 6.54 -0.65
CA MET A 158 13.28 6.20 0.25
C MET A 158 11.97 5.98 -0.51
N ASN A 159 11.53 6.97 -1.28
CA ASN A 159 10.27 6.90 -2.02
C ASN A 159 10.26 5.77 -3.06
N ARG A 160 11.41 5.45 -3.66
CA ARG A 160 11.55 4.31 -4.57
C ARG A 160 11.54 2.97 -3.86
N ALA A 161 12.03 2.91 -2.62
CA ALA A 161 12.03 1.68 -1.84
C ALA A 161 10.63 1.32 -1.34
N VAL A 162 9.82 2.32 -0.99
CA VAL A 162 8.40 2.15 -0.59
C VAL A 162 7.51 1.72 -1.78
N ASP A 163 7.75 2.24 -2.99
CA ASP A 163 7.07 1.83 -4.24
C ASP A 163 8.04 1.07 -5.17
N ALA A 164 8.69 0.01 -4.66
CA ALA A 164 9.72 -0.73 -5.40
C ALA A 164 9.23 -1.30 -6.74
N SER A 165 7.97 -1.76 -6.78
CA SER A 165 7.34 -2.28 -8.00
C SER A 165 6.98 -1.20 -9.02
N GLY A 166 6.90 0.09 -8.61
CA GLY A 166 6.51 1.21 -9.46
C GLY A 166 5.08 1.10 -10.01
N THR A 167 4.24 0.28 -9.37
CA THR A 167 2.89 -0.04 -9.85
C THR A 167 1.81 0.84 -9.23
N SER A 168 2.13 1.60 -8.19
CA SER A 168 1.20 2.46 -7.44
C SER A 168 0.35 3.37 -8.32
N LEU A 169 0.98 4.09 -9.26
CA LEU A 169 0.25 4.95 -10.20
C LEU A 169 -0.73 4.19 -11.09
N ARG A 170 -0.34 3.00 -11.56
CA ARG A 170 -1.19 2.17 -12.42
C ARG A 170 -2.37 1.60 -11.63
N ALA A 171 -2.16 1.24 -10.37
CA ALA A 171 -3.21 0.78 -9.48
C ALA A 171 -4.26 1.87 -9.26
N LEU A 172 -3.82 3.11 -8.95
CA LEU A 172 -4.72 4.27 -8.82
C LEU A 172 -5.54 4.53 -10.10
N GLN A 173 -4.90 4.48 -11.28
CA GLN A 173 -5.59 4.62 -12.56
C GLN A 173 -6.62 3.51 -12.80
N GLU A 174 -6.27 2.26 -12.49
CA GLU A 174 -7.19 1.14 -12.67
C GLU A 174 -8.39 1.24 -11.72
N ILE A 175 -8.19 1.66 -10.47
CA ILE A 175 -9.29 1.93 -9.52
C ILE A 175 -10.23 3.00 -10.08
N GLN A 176 -9.68 4.10 -10.59
CA GLN A 176 -10.49 5.16 -11.20
C GLN A 176 -11.29 4.65 -12.41
N VAL A 177 -10.67 3.84 -13.28
CA VAL A 177 -11.37 3.25 -14.44
C VAL A 177 -12.48 2.31 -13.98
N ARG A 178 -12.22 1.42 -13.02
CA ARG A 178 -13.22 0.51 -12.46
C ARG A 178 -14.39 1.27 -11.85
N PHE A 179 -14.11 2.33 -11.11
CA PHE A 179 -15.15 3.18 -10.53
C PHE A 179 -16.03 3.83 -11.60
N LEU A 180 -15.44 4.44 -12.64
CA LEU A 180 -16.18 5.04 -13.75
C LEU A 180 -17.03 4.03 -14.51
N LEU A 181 -16.50 2.83 -14.76
CA LEU A 181 -17.24 1.75 -15.43
C LEU A 181 -18.39 1.23 -14.55
N ALA A 182 -18.16 1.07 -13.25
CA ALA A 182 -19.20 0.63 -12.30
C ALA A 182 -20.31 1.69 -12.15
N ALA A 183 -19.95 2.97 -12.10
CA ALA A 183 -20.91 4.08 -12.05
C ALA A 183 -21.75 4.13 -13.34
N SER A 184 -21.13 3.92 -14.51
CA SER A 184 -21.85 3.85 -15.78
C SER A 184 -22.78 2.63 -15.86
N ALA A 185 -22.31 1.45 -15.44
CA ALA A 185 -23.13 0.24 -15.40
C ALA A 185 -24.33 0.37 -14.44
N SER A 186 -24.18 1.16 -13.37
CA SER A 186 -25.25 1.48 -12.41
C SER A 186 -26.16 2.62 -12.86
N GLY A 187 -25.92 3.19 -14.05
CA GLY A 187 -26.74 4.27 -14.63
C GLY A 187 -26.54 5.65 -14.01
N ILE A 188 -25.49 5.84 -13.21
CA ILE A 188 -25.18 7.12 -12.54
C ILE A 188 -24.65 8.14 -13.53
N ILE A 189 -23.80 7.69 -14.45
CA ILE A 189 -23.23 8.52 -15.52
C ILE A 189 -23.41 7.86 -16.88
N GLU A 190 -23.47 8.69 -17.92
CA GLU A 190 -23.30 8.25 -19.29
C GLU A 190 -21.83 8.43 -19.68
N LEU A 191 -21.13 7.30 -19.81
CA LEU A 191 -19.71 7.31 -20.15
C LEU A 191 -19.53 7.49 -21.65
N GLN A 192 -18.83 8.55 -22.07
CA GLN A 192 -18.60 8.84 -23.49
C GLN A 192 -17.49 8.01 -24.14
N LEU A 193 -16.59 7.47 -23.32
CA LEU A 193 -15.43 6.69 -23.74
C LEU A 193 -15.59 5.26 -23.25
N ASP A 194 -15.16 4.28 -24.04
CA ASP A 194 -15.08 2.92 -23.53
C ASP A 194 -13.89 2.73 -22.56
N GLY A 195 -13.83 1.56 -21.91
CA GLY A 195 -12.78 1.27 -20.93
C GLY A 195 -11.35 1.29 -21.51
N ASP A 196 -11.17 0.95 -22.78
CA ASP A 196 -9.85 0.96 -23.42
C ASP A 196 -9.43 2.38 -23.81
N GLU A 197 -10.38 3.19 -24.27
CA GLU A 197 -10.20 4.61 -24.56
C GLU A 197 -9.87 5.41 -23.30
N LEU A 198 -10.56 5.17 -22.19
CA LEU A 198 -10.24 5.77 -20.89
C LEU A 198 -8.81 5.47 -20.45
N ARG A 199 -8.41 4.19 -20.49
CA ARG A 199 -7.04 3.79 -20.16
C ARG A 199 -6.03 4.43 -21.10
N ALA A 200 -6.34 4.53 -22.40
CA ALA A 200 -5.47 5.19 -23.37
C ALA A 200 -5.32 6.70 -23.11
N MET A 201 -6.39 7.36 -22.66
CA MET A 201 -6.34 8.76 -22.22
C MET A 201 -5.46 8.93 -20.99
N MET A 202 -5.66 8.11 -19.95
CA MET A 202 -4.85 8.16 -18.72
C MET A 202 -3.37 7.91 -18.98
N ARG A 203 -3.03 6.97 -19.86
CA ARG A 203 -1.64 6.71 -20.29
C ARG A 203 -0.96 7.93 -20.91
N ARG A 204 -1.71 8.79 -21.62
CA ARG A 204 -1.14 10.01 -22.23
C ARG A 204 -0.67 11.03 -21.20
N ASN A 205 -1.31 11.08 -20.03
CA ASN A 205 -0.99 12.01 -18.95
C ASN A 205 -0.11 11.37 -17.84
N GLU A 206 0.24 10.09 -18.00
CA GLU A 206 0.93 9.29 -16.97
C GLU A 206 2.28 9.89 -16.55
N THR A 207 3.05 10.44 -17.49
CA THR A 207 4.36 11.03 -17.21
C THR A 207 4.28 12.25 -16.30
N ASP A 208 3.37 13.17 -16.59
CA ASP A 208 3.23 14.39 -15.78
C ASP A 208 2.61 14.08 -14.43
N MET A 209 1.64 13.16 -14.37
CA MET A 209 1.06 12.68 -13.11
C MET A 209 2.11 12.01 -12.23
N ARG A 210 2.94 11.12 -12.80
CA ARG A 210 4.08 10.50 -12.09
C ARG A 210 5.03 11.54 -11.52
N ARG A 211 5.38 12.57 -12.31
CA ARG A 211 6.25 13.66 -11.84
C ARG A 211 5.61 14.39 -10.67
N SER A 212 4.34 14.73 -10.76
CA SER A 212 3.60 15.42 -9.69
C SER A 212 3.62 14.62 -8.39
N LEU A 213 3.28 13.33 -8.46
CA LEU A 213 3.30 12.42 -7.31
C LEU A 213 4.70 12.28 -6.70
N GLN A 214 5.75 12.18 -7.52
CA GLN A 214 7.13 12.11 -7.04
C GLN A 214 7.56 13.39 -6.31
N LEU A 215 7.17 14.57 -6.82
CA LEU A 215 7.43 15.84 -6.14
C LEU A 215 6.64 15.94 -4.83
N SER A 216 5.40 15.46 -4.82
CA SER A 216 4.56 15.41 -3.62
C SER A 216 5.16 14.51 -2.55
N ALA A 217 5.50 13.28 -2.90
CA ALA A 217 6.13 12.34 -1.98
C ALA A 217 7.48 12.84 -1.48
N LEU A 218 8.25 13.55 -2.31
CA LEU A 218 9.53 14.12 -1.91
C LEU A 218 9.35 15.27 -0.90
N ALA A 219 8.38 16.16 -1.11
CA ALA A 219 8.07 17.24 -0.18
C ALA A 219 7.53 16.67 1.15
N ASN A 220 6.61 15.70 1.10
CA ASN A 220 6.08 15.04 2.28
C ASN A 220 7.21 14.38 3.11
N ALA A 221 8.07 13.57 2.47
CA ALA A 221 9.19 12.95 3.18
C ALA A 221 10.17 13.99 3.77
N ALA A 222 10.42 15.10 3.06
CA ALA A 222 11.28 16.17 3.58
C ALA A 222 10.69 16.81 4.84
N TYR A 223 9.37 17.03 4.86
CA TYR A 223 8.66 17.55 6.02
C TYR A 223 8.65 16.53 7.18
N THR A 224 8.25 15.28 6.93
CA THR A 224 8.14 14.24 7.96
C THR A 224 9.48 13.98 8.66
N TYR A 225 10.59 13.94 7.91
CA TYR A 225 11.91 13.60 8.45
C TYR A 225 12.83 14.81 8.68
N GLN A 226 12.27 16.03 8.73
CA GLN A 226 13.06 17.27 8.82
C GLN A 226 13.98 17.31 10.05
N ASP A 227 13.52 16.77 11.18
CA ASP A 227 14.25 16.77 12.47
C ASP A 227 15.21 15.59 12.65
N PHE A 228 15.25 14.65 11.70
CA PHE A 228 16.18 13.52 11.76
C PHE A 228 17.56 13.94 11.25
N PRO A 229 18.66 13.40 11.80
CA PRO A 229 19.97 13.55 11.20
C PRO A 229 20.11 12.74 9.90
N ASP A 230 21.03 13.14 9.02
CA ASP A 230 21.25 12.46 7.73
C ASP A 230 21.54 10.96 7.89
N SER A 231 22.31 10.60 8.93
CA SER A 231 22.63 9.20 9.24
C SER A 231 21.39 8.35 9.53
N ASP A 232 20.38 8.92 10.17
CA ASP A 232 19.16 8.20 10.54
C ASP A 232 18.25 8.03 9.33
N VAL A 233 18.16 9.07 8.48
CA VAL A 233 17.46 8.99 7.19
C VAL A 233 18.11 7.93 6.30
N ASP A 234 19.44 7.91 6.20
CA ASP A 234 20.16 6.90 5.42
C ASP A 234 19.99 5.49 5.99
N ALA A 235 20.00 5.34 7.32
CA ALA A 235 19.75 4.05 7.97
C ALA A 235 18.34 3.54 7.67
N TYR A 236 17.34 4.42 7.67
CA TYR A 236 15.98 4.07 7.29
C TYR A 236 15.88 3.66 5.82
N VAL A 237 16.47 4.43 4.90
CA VAL A 237 16.53 4.09 3.48
C VAL A 237 17.14 2.70 3.27
N ASN A 238 18.26 2.40 3.94
CA ASN A 238 18.90 1.09 3.81
C ASN A 238 18.05 -0.06 4.37
N ALA A 239 17.21 0.20 5.37
CA ALA A 239 16.23 -0.76 5.87
C ALA A 239 15.09 -0.99 4.87
N LEU A 240 14.56 0.09 4.27
CA LEU A 240 13.52 0.01 3.23
C LEU A 240 13.99 -0.72 1.97
N GLU A 241 15.27 -0.61 1.63
CA GLU A 241 15.86 -1.30 0.48
C GLU A 241 16.16 -2.79 0.74
N GLN A 242 15.92 -3.31 1.95
CA GLN A 242 16.06 -4.76 2.19
C GLN A 242 14.95 -5.53 1.47
N PRO A 243 15.24 -6.66 0.79
CA PRO A 243 14.24 -7.40 0.02
C PRO A 243 12.99 -7.80 0.82
N LEU A 244 13.18 -8.23 2.07
CA LEU A 244 12.07 -8.60 2.96
C LEU A 244 11.22 -7.39 3.34
N MET A 245 11.82 -6.21 3.49
CA MET A 245 11.07 -4.98 3.77
C MET A 245 10.30 -4.53 2.52
N GLN A 246 10.89 -4.63 1.33
CA GLN A 246 10.21 -4.34 0.07
C GLN A 246 9.00 -5.26 -0.16
N GLU A 247 9.13 -6.56 0.14
CA GLU A 247 8.00 -7.51 0.08
C GLU A 247 6.83 -7.04 0.97
N VAL A 248 7.12 -6.57 2.19
CA VAL A 248 6.10 -6.04 3.09
C VAL A 248 5.40 -4.81 2.48
N TYR A 249 6.17 -3.82 2.00
CA TYR A 249 5.58 -2.61 1.42
C TYR A 249 4.81 -2.87 0.13
N GLU A 250 5.32 -3.75 -0.74
CA GLU A 250 4.60 -4.17 -1.94
C GLU A 250 3.25 -4.81 -1.60
N LEU A 251 3.22 -5.67 -0.57
CA LEU A 251 2.01 -6.33 -0.13
C LEU A 251 1.02 -5.36 0.53
N LEU A 252 1.49 -4.49 1.43
CA LEU A 252 0.63 -3.47 2.07
C LEU A 252 0.02 -2.53 1.02
N ASN A 253 0.82 -2.04 0.07
CA ASN A 253 0.33 -1.20 -1.01
C ASN A 253 -0.71 -1.94 -1.87
N ALA A 254 -0.44 -3.18 -2.27
CA ALA A 254 -1.38 -3.97 -3.05
C ALA A 254 -2.71 -4.17 -2.34
N ILE A 255 -2.69 -4.42 -1.02
CA ILE A 255 -3.89 -4.58 -0.20
C ILE A 255 -4.66 -3.27 -0.09
N GLN A 256 -4.00 -2.13 0.14
CA GLN A 256 -4.67 -0.82 0.14
C GLN A 256 -5.38 -0.56 -1.18
N TYR A 257 -4.73 -0.83 -2.31
CA TYR A 257 -5.34 -0.65 -3.63
C TYR A 257 -6.51 -1.60 -3.87
N GLU A 258 -6.41 -2.86 -3.44
CA GLU A 258 -7.49 -3.84 -3.59
C GLU A 258 -8.70 -3.46 -2.74
N ILE A 259 -8.49 -3.09 -1.47
CA ILE A 259 -9.55 -2.59 -0.59
C ILE A 259 -10.21 -1.36 -1.22
N MET A 260 -9.41 -0.39 -1.66
CA MET A 260 -9.94 0.81 -2.30
C MET A 260 -10.76 0.46 -3.55
N ALA A 261 -10.27 -0.41 -4.43
CA ALA A 261 -11.01 -0.88 -5.61
C ALA A 261 -12.38 -1.47 -5.22
N MET A 262 -12.38 -2.42 -4.28
CA MET A 262 -13.60 -3.08 -3.79
C MET A 262 -14.60 -2.07 -3.23
N ARG A 263 -14.14 -1.11 -2.41
CA ARG A 263 -15.00 -0.10 -1.80
C ARG A 263 -15.60 0.86 -2.83
N PHE A 264 -14.81 1.29 -3.82
CA PHE A 264 -15.34 2.12 -4.92
C PHE A 264 -16.34 1.38 -5.80
N GLU A 265 -16.18 0.07 -6.02
CA GLU A 265 -17.19 -0.74 -6.73
C GLU A 265 -18.52 -0.82 -5.94
N VAL A 266 -18.44 -1.05 -4.63
CA VAL A 266 -19.62 -1.03 -3.74
C VAL A 266 -20.26 0.35 -3.75
N LEU A 267 -19.47 1.42 -3.65
CA LEU A 267 -19.94 2.80 -3.69
C LEU A 267 -20.73 3.06 -4.97
N ALA A 268 -20.17 2.74 -6.14
CA ALA A 268 -20.81 2.95 -7.43
C ALA A 268 -22.16 2.21 -7.55
N ALA A 269 -22.23 0.97 -7.07
CA ALA A 269 -23.48 0.20 -7.06
C ALA A 269 -24.54 0.84 -6.15
N ARG A 270 -24.14 1.30 -4.96
CA ARG A 270 -25.06 1.89 -3.97
C ARG A 270 -25.44 3.33 -4.27
N MET A 271 -24.67 4.05 -5.09
CA MET A 271 -25.06 5.38 -5.57
C MET A 271 -26.40 5.37 -6.30
N ALA A 272 -26.81 4.24 -6.91
CA ALA A 272 -28.11 4.12 -7.57
C ALA A 272 -29.29 4.17 -6.60
N GLU A 273 -29.03 3.97 -5.30
CA GLU A 273 -30.02 4.05 -4.23
C GLU A 273 -30.23 5.50 -3.76
N LEU A 274 -29.30 6.41 -4.09
CA LEU A 274 -29.35 7.80 -3.64
C LEU A 274 -30.46 8.56 -4.37
N ARG A 275 -31.20 9.35 -3.60
CA ARG A 275 -32.16 10.33 -4.14
C ARG A 275 -31.49 11.70 -4.18
N PRO A 276 -31.75 12.53 -5.19
CA PRO A 276 -31.30 13.92 -5.18
C PRO A 276 -31.81 14.63 -3.92
N ALA A 277 -30.98 15.50 -3.32
CA ALA A 277 -31.40 16.30 -2.19
C ALA A 277 -32.64 17.13 -2.56
N GLN A 278 -33.67 17.13 -1.70
CA GLN A 278 -34.80 18.04 -1.85
C GLN A 278 -34.39 19.40 -1.30
N ASP A 279 -34.53 20.47 -2.11
CA ASP A 279 -34.39 21.84 -1.64
C ASP A 279 -35.35 22.08 -0.46
N ILE A 280 -34.78 22.47 0.70
CA ILE A 280 -35.53 22.86 1.91
C ILE A 280 -35.79 24.36 1.91
#